data_AF-A0A7C8MML4-F1
#
_entry.id   AF-A0A7C8MML4-F1
#
_cell.length_a   1.000
_cell.length_b   1.000
_cell.length_c   1.000
_cell.angle_alpha   90.00
_cell.angle_beta   90.00
_cell.angle_gamma   90.00
#
_symmetry.space_group_name_H-M   'P 1'
#
loop_
_entity.id
_entity.type
_entity.pdbx_description
1 polymer ?
#
loop_
_entity_poly.entity_id
_entity_poly.type
_entity_poly.pdbx_seq_one_letter_code
_entity_poly.pdbx_strand_id
1 'polypeptide(L)'
;MKFGLETFNINNCPEYATLSYCWGEQSPPSTIVANDQHFIVSPNLADALHHVWPYLHSQTGESKFFLWVDQICINQNDEEERADQVQLMRELYSSSSFTIAWLGSPDDSSNIALELLTRERGVYSAPGRGIQLHPHKEQRKEYYEKRALLRKLDDRPYWKRMWIMQEFILPPKLLILCGPTGVWWDDMRRSHGMNNEFCIHMAPLFKRRYMMHSEGIKFQFVRLLNIAKYRACTRPFDRIFALLGLAMPDDLRGLQVDYNMPTQTLYRNVVRLLERVVKSEKAWVRLTQDLAEALDLQPSERALTPPSLEMAFTYERGEQGVGMAESAKSFRQTVGVPPSTASTSDSTLVIIDAQNEYAIGLLKTENIESTRAANATLLEKYRAANAPIVHVVHKTPDGAPVFTPGTTLAAEFDELQPRDSESVVVKQAPGSFTGTQLQEILEKTGRKKVVLTGYMAHVCVSTTARQAAEKGWDVIIPKDAVGDRHIPGVDAAELVRVALSEIADAFGTIIESKEIS
;
A
#
# COMPACT_ATOMS: atom_id res chain seq x y z
N MET A 1 0.37 -37.85 -26.08
CA MET A 1 0.92 -37.31 -24.81
C MET A 1 0.79 -38.39 -23.75
N LYS A 2 1.83 -38.63 -22.95
CA LYS A 2 1.80 -39.57 -21.82
C LYS A 2 2.13 -38.78 -20.56
N PHE A 3 1.37 -38.98 -19.49
CA PHE A 3 1.65 -38.35 -18.20
C PHE A 3 2.34 -39.35 -17.29
N GLY A 4 3.26 -38.86 -16.45
CA GLY A 4 3.86 -39.60 -15.36
C GLY A 4 3.78 -38.75 -14.09
N LEU A 5 3.67 -39.40 -12.94
CA LEU A 5 3.64 -38.74 -11.62
C LEU A 5 4.87 -39.16 -10.82
N GLU A 6 5.62 -38.18 -10.31
CA GLU A 6 6.84 -38.41 -9.54
C GLU A 6 6.82 -37.49 -8.31
N THR A 7 7.32 -37.98 -7.17
CA THR A 7 7.39 -37.23 -5.92
C THR A 7 8.83 -36.80 -5.65
N PHE A 8 9.03 -35.54 -5.28
CA PHE A 8 10.33 -34.97 -4.97
C PHE A 8 10.29 -34.21 -3.64
N ASN A 9 11.46 -34.08 -2.99
CA ASN A 9 11.63 -33.12 -1.93
C ASN A 9 11.70 -31.71 -2.56
N ILE A 10 10.97 -30.74 -2.03
CA ILE A 10 10.90 -29.38 -2.62
C ILE A 10 12.27 -28.69 -2.70
N ASN A 11 13.17 -28.95 -1.73
CA ASN A 11 14.54 -28.42 -1.73
C ASN A 11 15.49 -29.16 -2.69
N ASN A 12 15.03 -30.26 -3.30
CA ASN A 12 15.82 -31.11 -4.19
C ASN A 12 14.93 -31.74 -5.26
N CYS A 13 14.24 -30.90 -6.02
CA CYS A 13 13.41 -31.29 -7.15
C CYS A 13 14.02 -30.80 -8.48
N PRO A 14 13.76 -31.48 -9.61
CA PRO A 14 14.15 -30.98 -10.92
C PRO A 14 13.43 -29.67 -11.25
N GLU A 15 13.91 -28.94 -12.25
CA GLU A 15 13.18 -27.77 -12.76
C GLU A 15 11.75 -28.14 -13.16
N TYR A 16 10.80 -27.32 -12.72
CA TYR A 16 9.38 -27.53 -12.96
C TYR A 16 8.66 -26.21 -13.24
N ALA A 17 7.59 -26.30 -14.02
CA ALA A 17 6.61 -25.24 -14.15
C ALA A 17 5.41 -25.50 -13.25
N THR A 18 4.62 -24.48 -12.94
CA THR A 18 3.32 -24.63 -12.26
C THR A 18 2.18 -24.24 -13.19
N LEU A 19 1.05 -24.91 -13.13
CA LEU A 19 -0.16 -24.53 -13.88
C LEU A 19 -1.14 -23.76 -13.00
N SER A 20 -1.47 -22.53 -13.43
CA SER A 20 -2.54 -21.71 -12.85
C SER A 20 -3.74 -21.70 -13.80
N TYR A 21 -4.86 -22.25 -13.37
CA TYR A 21 -6.05 -22.39 -14.22
C TYR A 21 -7.35 -22.32 -13.41
N CYS A 22 -8.46 -21.96 -14.05
CA CYS A 22 -9.75 -21.93 -13.36
C CYS A 22 -10.36 -23.33 -13.20
N TRP A 23 -10.65 -23.73 -11.97
CA TRP A 23 -11.47 -24.90 -11.67
C TRP A 23 -12.93 -24.56 -12.01
N GLY A 24 -13.32 -24.69 -13.28
CA GLY A 24 -14.68 -24.38 -13.75
C GLY A 24 -15.69 -25.48 -13.39
N GLU A 25 -16.98 -25.14 -13.39
CA GLU A 25 -18.11 -26.07 -13.12
C GLU A 25 -18.48 -26.98 -14.30
N GLN A 26 -17.63 -27.11 -15.31
CA GLN A 26 -18.02 -27.85 -16.50
C GLN A 26 -18.03 -29.36 -16.23
N SER A 27 -19.18 -29.97 -16.48
CA SER A 27 -19.41 -31.41 -16.41
C SER A 27 -19.66 -31.99 -17.81
N PRO A 28 -19.36 -33.27 -18.04
CA PRO A 28 -18.76 -34.22 -17.10
C PRO A 28 -17.23 -34.06 -16.98
N PRO A 29 -16.63 -34.46 -15.85
CA PRO A 29 -15.18 -34.45 -15.67
C PRO A 29 -14.47 -35.36 -16.68
N SER A 30 -13.22 -35.03 -16.97
CA SER A 30 -12.36 -35.80 -17.88
C SER A 30 -11.45 -36.74 -17.10
N THR A 31 -10.97 -37.79 -17.74
CA THR A 31 -10.00 -38.72 -17.15
C THR A 31 -8.67 -38.59 -17.85
N ILE A 32 -7.60 -38.45 -17.08
CA ILE A 32 -6.22 -38.59 -17.57
C ILE A 32 -5.59 -39.84 -16.94
N VAL A 33 -4.60 -40.41 -17.62
CA VAL A 33 -3.85 -41.56 -17.13
C VAL A 33 -2.40 -41.14 -16.88
N ALA A 34 -1.93 -41.33 -15.64
CA ALA A 34 -0.54 -41.12 -15.24
C ALA A 34 -0.06 -42.35 -14.46
N ASN A 35 1.09 -42.92 -14.84
CA ASN A 35 1.62 -44.17 -14.25
C ASN A 35 0.57 -45.30 -14.17
N ASP A 36 -0.20 -45.50 -15.23
CA ASP A 36 -1.30 -46.49 -15.31
C ASP A 36 -2.43 -46.29 -14.28
N GLN A 37 -2.45 -45.15 -13.59
CA GLN A 37 -3.53 -44.75 -12.68
C GLN A 37 -4.44 -43.71 -13.34
N HIS A 38 -5.74 -43.82 -13.08
CA HIS A 38 -6.75 -42.91 -13.60
C HIS A 38 -6.98 -41.75 -12.62
N PHE A 39 -6.84 -40.52 -13.13
CA PHE A 39 -7.14 -39.30 -12.39
C PHE A 39 -8.35 -38.62 -13.01
N ILE A 40 -9.32 -38.27 -12.17
CA ILE A 40 -10.49 -37.49 -12.56
C ILE A 40 -10.11 -36.01 -12.44
N VAL A 41 -10.16 -35.30 -13.56
CA VAL A 41 -9.81 -33.88 -13.65
C VAL A 41 -10.95 -33.06 -14.23
N SER A 42 -10.98 -31.76 -13.91
CA SER A 42 -11.92 -30.83 -14.53
C SER A 42 -11.69 -30.75 -16.05
N PRO A 43 -12.74 -30.50 -16.86
CA PRO A 43 -12.58 -30.34 -18.31
C PRO A 43 -11.62 -29.21 -18.67
N ASN A 44 -11.61 -28.13 -17.88
CA ASN A 44 -10.67 -27.03 -18.12
C ASN A 44 -9.21 -27.43 -17.86
N LEU A 45 -8.94 -28.31 -16.89
CA LEU A 45 -7.58 -28.86 -16.71
C LEU A 45 -7.20 -29.76 -17.87
N ALA A 46 -8.11 -30.65 -18.31
CA ALA A 46 -7.86 -31.48 -19.47
C ALA A 46 -7.56 -30.63 -20.73
N ASP A 47 -8.34 -29.57 -20.97
CA ASP A 47 -8.12 -28.62 -22.07
C ASP A 47 -6.78 -27.88 -21.93
N ALA A 48 -6.44 -27.44 -20.72
CA ALA A 48 -5.14 -26.82 -20.43
C ALA A 48 -3.98 -27.76 -20.78
N LEU A 49 -4.01 -29.01 -20.31
CA LEU A 49 -2.95 -29.98 -20.57
C LEU A 49 -2.81 -30.29 -22.08
N HIS A 50 -3.92 -30.33 -22.82
CA HIS A 50 -3.91 -30.50 -24.28
C HIS A 50 -3.21 -29.37 -25.03
N HIS A 51 -3.26 -28.14 -24.52
CA HIS A 51 -2.65 -26.96 -25.16
C HIS A 51 -1.25 -26.65 -24.64
N VAL A 52 -1.02 -26.83 -23.35
CA VAL A 52 0.25 -26.52 -22.68
C VAL A 52 1.39 -27.35 -23.25
N TRP A 53 1.21 -28.67 -23.39
CA TRP A 53 2.28 -29.55 -23.87
C TRP A 53 2.73 -29.20 -25.29
N PRO A 54 1.84 -29.12 -26.32
CA PRO A 54 2.26 -28.75 -27.66
C PRO A 54 2.93 -27.37 -27.73
N TYR A 55 2.42 -26.39 -26.97
CA TYR A 55 3.01 -25.06 -26.92
C TYR A 55 4.45 -25.14 -26.41
N LEU A 56 4.67 -25.71 -25.22
CA LEU A 56 6.01 -25.80 -24.64
C LEU A 56 6.97 -26.62 -25.49
N HIS A 57 6.52 -27.78 -25.98
CA HIS A 57 7.32 -28.63 -26.87
C HIS A 57 7.77 -27.87 -28.13
N SER A 58 6.90 -27.03 -28.71
CA SER A 58 7.26 -26.21 -29.87
C SER A 58 8.30 -25.12 -29.56
N GLN A 59 8.33 -24.62 -28.32
CA GLN A 59 9.23 -23.55 -27.90
C GLN A 59 10.59 -24.07 -27.44
N THR A 60 10.63 -25.21 -26.73
CA THR A 60 11.86 -25.74 -26.11
C THR A 60 12.48 -26.88 -26.89
N GLY A 61 11.69 -27.64 -27.66
CA GLY A 61 12.12 -28.88 -28.30
C GLY A 61 12.30 -30.05 -27.32
N GLU A 62 12.01 -29.87 -26.03
CA GLU A 62 12.20 -30.91 -25.02
C GLU A 62 11.16 -32.02 -25.13
N SER A 63 11.59 -33.26 -24.92
CA SER A 63 10.71 -34.44 -24.95
C SER A 63 10.05 -34.78 -23.61
N LYS A 64 10.44 -34.09 -22.53
CA LYS A 64 9.88 -34.24 -21.16
C LYS A 64 10.02 -32.91 -20.43
N PHE A 65 9.00 -32.52 -19.65
CA PHE A 65 9.10 -31.43 -18.68
C PHE A 65 8.27 -31.76 -17.44
N PHE A 66 8.61 -31.19 -16.28
CA PHE A 66 7.85 -31.36 -15.04
C PHE A 66 6.83 -30.24 -14.86
N LEU A 67 5.58 -30.59 -14.56
CA LEU A 67 4.49 -29.66 -14.31
C LEU A 67 3.85 -29.97 -12.97
N TRP A 68 3.79 -28.99 -12.09
CA TRP A 68 3.00 -29.06 -10.87
C TRP A 68 1.58 -28.54 -11.14
N VAL A 69 0.58 -29.34 -10.78
CA VAL A 69 -0.85 -29.05 -10.98
C VAL A 69 -1.58 -29.40 -9.69
N ASP A 70 -2.21 -28.40 -9.06
CA ASP A 70 -2.89 -28.54 -7.76
C ASP A 70 -3.88 -29.73 -7.69
N GLN A 71 -4.78 -29.90 -8.66
CA GLN A 71 -5.79 -30.96 -8.67
C GLN A 71 -5.20 -32.38 -8.79
N ILE A 72 -3.95 -32.52 -9.22
CA ILE A 72 -3.28 -33.81 -9.38
C ILE A 72 -2.24 -34.04 -8.27
N CYS A 73 -1.44 -33.02 -7.97
CA CYS A 73 -0.31 -33.10 -7.05
C CYS A 73 -0.69 -32.99 -5.57
N ILE A 74 -1.90 -32.50 -5.28
CA ILE A 74 -2.46 -32.41 -3.92
C ILE A 74 -3.58 -33.44 -3.79
N ASN A 75 -3.59 -34.19 -2.69
CA ASN A 75 -4.64 -35.15 -2.41
C ASN A 75 -5.92 -34.42 -1.99
N GLN A 76 -6.82 -34.22 -2.95
CA GLN A 76 -8.06 -33.48 -2.74
C GLN A 76 -9.02 -34.09 -1.70
N ASN A 77 -8.81 -35.36 -1.33
CA ASN A 77 -9.62 -36.09 -0.37
C ASN A 77 -9.03 -36.10 1.05
N ASP A 78 -7.87 -35.48 1.26
CA ASP A 78 -7.18 -35.41 2.54
C ASP A 78 -7.02 -33.94 2.97
N GLU A 79 -7.83 -33.53 3.95
CA GLU A 79 -7.85 -32.14 4.42
C GLU A 79 -6.56 -31.72 5.13
N GLU A 80 -5.87 -32.67 5.79
CA GLU A 80 -4.62 -32.43 6.52
C GLU A 80 -3.47 -32.27 5.53
N GLU A 81 -3.33 -33.20 4.59
CA GLU A 81 -2.34 -33.09 3.51
C GLU A 81 -2.56 -31.82 2.69
N ARG A 82 -3.82 -31.48 2.36
CA ARG A 82 -4.10 -30.24 1.64
C ARG A 82 -3.73 -29.00 2.45
N ALA A 83 -3.95 -28.99 3.76
CA ALA A 83 -3.54 -27.87 4.61
C ALA A 83 -2.00 -27.69 4.59
N ASP A 84 -1.25 -28.79 4.62
CA ASP A 84 0.21 -28.77 4.48
C ASP A 84 0.65 -28.27 3.09
N GLN A 85 0.03 -28.75 2.01
CA GLN A 85 0.33 -28.28 0.65
C GLN A 85 0.00 -26.79 0.47
N VAL A 86 -1.09 -26.31 1.07
CA VAL A 86 -1.45 -24.89 1.04
C VAL A 86 -0.40 -24.02 1.73
N GLN A 87 0.24 -24.50 2.80
CA GLN A 87 1.36 -23.80 3.43
C GLN A 87 2.59 -23.75 2.51
N LEU A 88 2.78 -24.75 1.65
CA LEU A 88 3.88 -24.82 0.68
C LEU A 88 3.62 -24.00 -0.60
N MET A 89 2.40 -23.54 -0.86
CA MET A 89 2.04 -22.80 -2.08
C MET A 89 2.99 -21.64 -2.37
N ARG A 90 3.40 -20.89 -1.35
CA ARG A 90 4.37 -19.80 -1.53
C ARG A 90 5.67 -20.30 -2.14
N GLU A 91 6.23 -21.37 -1.57
CA GLU A 91 7.51 -21.93 -1.97
C GLU A 91 7.41 -22.59 -3.35
N LEU A 92 6.33 -23.32 -3.62
CA LEU A 92 6.06 -23.96 -4.92
C LEU A 92 6.01 -22.95 -6.06
N TYR A 93 5.24 -21.87 -5.92
CA TYR A 93 5.14 -20.86 -6.98
C TYR A 93 6.42 -20.02 -7.08
N SER A 94 7.04 -19.64 -5.96
CA SER A 94 8.25 -18.80 -5.95
C SER A 94 9.49 -19.52 -6.50
N SER A 95 9.55 -20.85 -6.35
CA SER A 95 10.69 -21.67 -6.78
C SER A 95 10.50 -22.31 -8.16
N SER A 96 9.32 -22.17 -8.77
CA SER A 96 9.06 -22.65 -10.13
C SER A 96 9.95 -21.97 -11.17
N SER A 97 10.33 -22.68 -12.24
CA SER A 97 11.03 -22.07 -13.38
C SER A 97 10.16 -21.01 -14.06
N PHE A 98 8.85 -21.26 -14.14
CA PHE A 98 7.81 -20.31 -14.56
C PHE A 98 6.42 -20.85 -14.23
N THR A 99 5.43 -19.95 -14.22
CA THR A 99 4.02 -20.32 -14.10
C THR A 99 3.27 -20.07 -15.39
N ILE A 100 2.35 -20.98 -15.72
CA ILE A 100 1.46 -20.89 -16.88
C ILE A 100 0.08 -20.43 -16.39
N ALA A 101 -0.29 -19.20 -16.73
CA ALA A 101 -1.62 -18.65 -16.54
C ALA A 101 -2.54 -19.06 -17.70
N TRP A 102 -3.29 -20.13 -17.52
CA TRP A 102 -4.22 -20.67 -18.52
C TRP A 102 -5.57 -19.95 -18.49
N LEU A 103 -5.87 -19.23 -19.58
CA LEU A 103 -7.10 -18.44 -19.73
C LEU A 103 -8.28 -19.22 -20.32
N GLY A 104 -8.07 -20.48 -20.71
CA GLY A 104 -9.06 -21.30 -21.42
C GLY A 104 -8.89 -21.29 -22.94
N SER A 105 -9.76 -22.04 -23.61
CA SER A 105 -9.90 -22.05 -25.07
C SER A 105 -10.06 -20.64 -25.67
N PRO A 106 -9.57 -20.42 -26.92
CA PRO A 106 -9.62 -19.12 -27.56
C PRO A 106 -11.04 -18.82 -28.06
N ASP A 107 -11.39 -17.54 -28.04
CA ASP A 107 -12.54 -16.99 -28.78
C ASP A 107 -12.04 -16.05 -29.90
N ASP A 108 -12.96 -15.57 -30.75
CA ASP A 108 -12.67 -14.68 -31.88
C ASP A 108 -11.88 -13.41 -31.50
N SER A 109 -11.90 -13.01 -30.23
CA SER A 109 -11.21 -11.84 -29.70
C SER A 109 -9.90 -12.13 -28.97
N SER A 110 -9.65 -13.38 -28.59
CA SER A 110 -8.60 -13.75 -27.63
C SER A 110 -7.20 -13.52 -28.17
N ASN A 111 -6.94 -13.96 -29.41
CA ASN A 111 -5.63 -13.78 -30.04
C ASN A 111 -5.30 -12.30 -30.22
N ILE A 112 -6.27 -11.51 -30.70
CA ILE A 112 -6.11 -10.07 -30.89
C ILE A 112 -5.88 -9.38 -29.54
N ALA A 113 -6.63 -9.75 -28.50
CA ALA A 113 -6.45 -9.20 -27.16
C ALA A 113 -5.06 -9.51 -26.59
N LEU A 114 -4.55 -10.73 -26.78
CA LEU A 114 -3.18 -11.10 -26.38
C LEU A 114 -2.11 -10.36 -27.19
N GLU A 115 -2.31 -10.19 -28.49
CA GLU A 115 -1.42 -9.37 -29.32
C GLU A 115 -1.39 -7.90 -28.87
N LEU A 116 -2.53 -7.33 -28.47
CA LEU A 116 -2.60 -5.98 -27.94
C LEU A 116 -1.75 -5.81 -26.66
N LEU A 117 -1.59 -6.86 -25.85
CA LEU A 117 -0.70 -6.84 -24.67
C LEU A 117 0.79 -6.72 -25.05
N THR A 118 1.17 -7.09 -26.29
CA THR A 118 2.57 -7.10 -26.75
C THR A 118 2.94 -5.93 -27.68
N ARG A 119 2.00 -5.42 -28.50
CA ARG A 119 2.32 -4.60 -29.70
C ARG A 119 2.32 -3.07 -29.54
N GLU A 120 1.70 -2.45 -28.52
CA GLU A 120 1.55 -0.97 -28.54
C GLU A 120 2.80 -0.15 -28.12
N ARG A 121 3.36 0.63 -29.08
CA ARG A 121 4.29 1.77 -28.88
C ARG A 121 3.57 3.10 -29.25
N GLY A 122 3.82 4.18 -28.47
CA GLY A 122 3.26 5.57 -28.62
C GLY A 122 1.84 5.75 -28.02
N VAL A 123 1.36 6.83 -27.39
CA VAL A 123 1.64 8.30 -27.41
C VAL A 123 1.50 8.95 -26.01
N TYR A 124 1.29 8.21 -24.92
CA TYR A 124 0.96 8.80 -23.61
C TYR A 124 2.19 8.92 -22.69
N SER A 125 2.69 10.15 -22.57
CA SER A 125 3.88 10.53 -21.80
C SER A 125 3.66 10.58 -20.28
N ALA A 126 4.68 10.09 -19.58
CA ALA A 126 5.16 10.40 -18.22
C ALA A 126 4.39 9.89 -16.97
N PRO A 127 5.10 9.29 -15.99
CA PRO A 127 4.59 9.14 -14.64
C PRO A 127 4.55 10.52 -13.97
N GLY A 128 3.38 10.90 -13.45
CA GLY A 128 3.21 12.16 -12.70
C GLY A 128 2.55 13.29 -13.48
N ARG A 129 1.28 13.11 -13.87
CA ARG A 129 0.20 14.12 -13.84
C ARG A 129 -1.04 13.48 -14.45
N GLY A 130 -2.16 13.53 -13.73
CA GLY A 130 -3.45 12.99 -14.16
C GLY A 130 -4.09 13.80 -15.29
N ILE A 131 -3.45 13.84 -16.47
CA ILE A 131 -4.09 14.32 -17.69
C ILE A 131 -4.65 13.09 -18.39
N GLN A 132 -5.96 12.89 -18.26
CA GLN A 132 -6.73 11.97 -19.08
C GLN A 132 -6.71 12.51 -20.51
N LEU A 133 -5.72 12.13 -21.30
CA LEU A 133 -5.73 12.41 -22.74
C LEU A 133 -6.81 11.52 -23.36
N HIS A 134 -8.01 12.06 -23.55
CA HIS A 134 -8.97 11.43 -24.44
C HIS A 134 -8.41 11.42 -25.87
N PRO A 135 -8.56 10.32 -26.63
CA PRO A 135 -8.09 10.29 -28.01
C PRO A 135 -8.75 11.41 -28.83
N HIS A 136 -7.99 11.97 -29.77
CA HIS A 136 -8.52 12.88 -30.79
C HIS A 136 -9.75 12.25 -31.47
N LYS A 137 -10.71 13.07 -31.90
CA LYS A 137 -12.03 12.65 -32.43
C LYS A 137 -11.99 11.46 -33.38
N GLU A 138 -10.97 11.38 -34.23
CA GLU A 138 -10.80 10.39 -35.29
C GLU A 138 -10.25 9.03 -34.81
N GLN A 139 -9.56 8.97 -33.67
CA GLN A 139 -8.98 7.74 -33.11
C GLN A 139 -9.84 7.09 -32.01
N ARG A 140 -10.98 7.70 -31.67
CA ARG A 140 -11.84 7.21 -30.58
C ARG A 140 -12.43 5.84 -30.86
N LYS A 141 -12.83 5.56 -32.11
CA LYS A 141 -13.46 4.28 -32.47
C LYS A 141 -12.50 3.10 -32.25
N GLU A 142 -11.31 3.14 -32.87
CA GLU A 142 -10.28 2.12 -32.72
C GLU A 142 -9.87 1.94 -31.24
N TYR A 143 -9.76 3.05 -30.51
CA TYR A 143 -9.46 3.02 -29.07
C TYR A 143 -10.51 2.26 -28.24
N TYR A 144 -11.80 2.50 -28.48
CA TYR A 144 -12.87 1.78 -27.78
C TYR A 144 -12.98 0.33 -28.24
N GLU A 145 -12.72 0.02 -29.51
CA GLU A 145 -12.72 -1.34 -30.05
C GLU A 145 -11.62 -2.20 -29.42
N LYS A 146 -10.37 -1.71 -29.40
CA LYS A 146 -9.25 -2.39 -28.71
C LYS A 146 -9.56 -2.61 -27.22
N ARG A 147 -10.18 -1.63 -26.58
CA ARG A 147 -10.58 -1.72 -25.16
C ARG A 147 -11.69 -2.74 -24.93
N ALA A 148 -12.64 -2.87 -25.84
CA ALA A 148 -13.67 -3.90 -25.75
C ALA A 148 -13.07 -5.31 -25.80
N LEU A 149 -12.02 -5.52 -26.60
CA LEU A 149 -11.30 -6.80 -26.66
C LEU A 149 -10.57 -7.10 -25.35
N LEU A 150 -9.88 -6.12 -24.75
CA LEU A 150 -9.23 -6.29 -23.45
C LEU A 150 -10.23 -6.54 -22.31
N ARG A 151 -11.41 -5.90 -22.34
CA ARG A 151 -12.50 -6.17 -21.39
C ARG A 151 -13.01 -7.61 -21.48
N LYS A 152 -13.22 -8.13 -22.70
CA LYS A 152 -13.59 -9.54 -22.89
C LYS A 152 -12.55 -10.49 -22.31
N LEU A 153 -11.27 -10.17 -22.46
CA LEU A 153 -10.20 -10.95 -21.84
C LEU A 153 -10.23 -10.85 -20.31
N ASP A 154 -10.47 -9.66 -19.74
CA ASP A 154 -10.57 -9.38 -18.30
C ASP A 154 -11.75 -10.10 -17.64
N ASP A 155 -12.84 -10.26 -18.38
CA ASP A 155 -14.08 -10.89 -17.90
C ASP A 155 -14.00 -12.40 -17.77
N ARG A 156 -12.92 -13.02 -18.26
CA ARG A 156 -12.72 -14.47 -18.18
C ARG A 156 -12.68 -14.94 -16.72
N PRO A 157 -13.29 -16.11 -16.40
CA PRO A 157 -13.37 -16.63 -15.03
C PRO A 157 -12.01 -16.72 -14.31
N TYR A 158 -10.94 -17.01 -15.05
CA TYR A 158 -9.58 -17.06 -14.55
C TYR A 158 -9.21 -15.84 -13.68
N TRP A 159 -9.46 -14.63 -14.17
CA TRP A 159 -9.05 -13.39 -13.52
C TRP A 159 -9.80 -13.08 -12.23
N LYS A 160 -10.96 -13.69 -12.06
CA LYS A 160 -11.88 -13.44 -10.94
C LYS A 160 -11.51 -14.28 -9.73
N ARG A 161 -10.70 -15.33 -9.87
CA ARG A 161 -10.35 -16.27 -8.80
C ARG A 161 -9.61 -15.61 -7.64
N MET A 162 -9.68 -16.24 -6.48
CA MET A 162 -8.98 -15.83 -5.27
C MET A 162 -7.52 -16.30 -5.29
N TRP A 163 -7.29 -17.58 -5.61
CA TRP A 163 -5.96 -18.20 -5.66
C TRP A 163 -5.00 -17.58 -6.66
N ILE A 164 -5.51 -16.96 -7.73
CA ILE A 164 -4.69 -16.25 -8.73
C ILE A 164 -3.75 -15.19 -8.11
N MET A 165 -4.07 -14.68 -6.92
CA MET A 165 -3.19 -13.75 -6.21
C MET A 165 -1.79 -14.34 -6.04
N GLN A 166 -1.65 -15.54 -5.48
CA GLN A 166 -0.35 -16.19 -5.32
C GLN A 166 0.20 -16.68 -6.67
N GLU A 167 -0.66 -17.34 -7.45
CA GLU A 167 -0.28 -18.01 -8.70
C GLU A 167 0.24 -17.05 -9.77
N PHE A 168 -0.23 -15.81 -9.77
CA PHE A 168 0.15 -14.81 -10.76
C PHE A 168 1.29 -13.90 -10.27
N ILE A 169 1.31 -13.59 -8.97
CA ILE A 169 2.23 -12.57 -8.42
C ILE A 169 3.56 -13.18 -8.00
N LEU A 170 3.57 -14.33 -7.33
CA LEU A 170 4.80 -14.93 -6.77
C LEU A 170 5.82 -15.42 -7.81
N PRO A 171 5.44 -16.08 -8.91
CA PRO A 171 6.40 -16.77 -9.77
C PRO A 171 7.44 -15.85 -10.38
N PRO A 172 8.71 -16.28 -10.52
CA PRO A 172 9.76 -15.45 -11.11
C PRO A 172 9.47 -15.13 -12.58
N LYS A 173 8.94 -16.09 -13.33
CA LYS A 173 8.52 -15.93 -14.73
C LYS A 173 7.07 -16.37 -14.91
N LEU A 174 6.40 -15.75 -15.88
CA LEU A 174 4.98 -16.00 -16.12
C LEU A 174 4.69 -16.05 -17.62
N LEU A 175 3.97 -17.07 -18.05
CA LEU A 175 3.43 -17.26 -19.40
C LEU A 175 1.91 -17.17 -19.33
N ILE A 176 1.30 -16.23 -20.06
CA ILE A 176 -0.15 -16.18 -20.22
C ILE A 176 -0.51 -16.94 -21.49
N LEU A 177 -1.35 -17.98 -21.35
CA LEU A 177 -1.70 -18.87 -22.45
C LEU A 177 -3.23 -18.92 -22.64
N CYS A 178 -3.68 -18.72 -23.88
CA CYS A 178 -5.08 -18.87 -24.27
C CYS A 178 -5.16 -19.67 -25.56
N GLY A 179 -5.68 -20.89 -25.49
CA GLY A 179 -5.58 -21.83 -26.60
C GLY A 179 -4.12 -22.06 -27.03
N PRO A 180 -3.82 -21.97 -28.34
CA PRO A 180 -2.45 -22.13 -28.84
C PRO A 180 -1.58 -20.86 -28.72
N THR A 181 -2.15 -19.73 -28.28
CA THR A 181 -1.47 -18.43 -28.28
C THR A 181 -0.95 -18.11 -26.89
N GLY A 182 0.36 -17.86 -26.78
CA GLY A 182 1.04 -17.54 -25.53
C GLY A 182 1.77 -16.21 -25.58
N VAL A 183 1.81 -15.51 -24.44
CA VAL A 183 2.57 -14.28 -24.24
C VAL A 183 3.33 -14.38 -22.93
N TRP A 184 4.66 -14.24 -22.99
CA TRP A 184 5.49 -14.13 -21.79
C TRP A 184 5.32 -12.76 -21.16
N TRP A 185 5.32 -12.71 -19.83
CA TRP A 185 5.24 -11.47 -19.07
C TRP A 185 6.32 -10.46 -19.48
N ASP A 186 7.55 -10.92 -19.69
CA ASP A 186 8.68 -10.04 -20.04
C ASP A 186 8.54 -9.42 -21.45
N ASP A 187 7.74 -10.05 -22.32
CA ASP A 187 7.41 -9.50 -23.64
C ASP A 187 6.30 -8.44 -23.59
N MET A 188 5.62 -8.29 -22.44
CA MET A 188 4.58 -7.29 -22.24
C MET A 188 5.19 -5.91 -21.99
N ARG A 189 5.45 -5.17 -23.08
CA ARG A 189 6.19 -3.90 -23.03
C ARG A 189 5.53 -2.76 -22.23
N ARG A 190 4.24 -2.83 -21.83
CA ARG A 190 3.49 -1.72 -21.17
C ARG A 190 2.33 -2.09 -20.23
N SER A 191 2.21 -3.32 -19.76
CA SER A 191 1.07 -3.72 -18.93
C SER A 191 1.01 -3.00 -17.56
N HIS A 192 2.11 -2.33 -17.17
CA HIS A 192 2.28 -1.43 -16.03
C HIS A 192 1.34 -0.20 -16.00
N GLY A 193 0.76 0.17 -17.15
CA GLY A 193 -0.16 1.30 -17.30
C GLY A 193 -1.64 0.94 -17.44
N MET A 194 -2.02 -0.33 -17.22
CA MET A 194 -3.43 -0.73 -17.24
C MET A 194 -4.21 0.06 -16.18
N ASN A 195 -5.15 0.89 -16.64
CA ASN A 195 -6.03 1.65 -15.77
C ASN A 195 -7.17 0.73 -15.25
N ASN A 196 -7.40 0.76 -13.93
CA ASN A 196 -8.51 0.07 -13.26
C ASN A 196 -9.89 0.40 -13.84
N GLU A 197 -10.04 1.51 -14.56
CA GLU A 197 -11.31 1.91 -15.19
C GLU A 197 -11.80 0.95 -16.29
N PHE A 198 -10.92 0.10 -16.86
CA PHE A 198 -11.27 -0.76 -18.00
C PHE A 198 -10.99 -2.25 -17.79
N CYS A 199 -9.96 -2.61 -17.03
CA CYS A 199 -9.64 -4.00 -16.71
C CYS A 199 -9.59 -4.13 -15.19
N ILE A 200 -10.75 -4.34 -14.58
CA ILE A 200 -10.93 -4.32 -13.14
C ILE A 200 -10.31 -5.53 -12.45
N HIS A 201 -10.08 -6.64 -13.17
CA HIS A 201 -9.54 -7.88 -12.60
C HIS A 201 -8.04 -8.07 -12.85
N MET A 202 -7.58 -7.84 -14.09
CA MET A 202 -6.18 -7.93 -14.50
C MET A 202 -5.33 -6.79 -13.94
N ALA A 203 -5.76 -5.53 -14.08
CA ALA A 203 -4.93 -4.37 -13.72
C ALA A 203 -4.46 -4.42 -12.26
N PRO A 204 -5.29 -4.84 -11.29
CA PRO A 204 -4.81 -5.01 -9.93
C PRO A 204 -3.67 -6.03 -9.81
N LEU A 205 -3.78 -7.21 -10.42
CA LEU A 205 -2.76 -8.27 -10.35
C LEU A 205 -1.46 -7.82 -11.00
N PHE A 206 -1.56 -7.25 -12.19
CA PHE A 206 -0.42 -6.78 -12.99
C PHE A 206 0.39 -5.74 -12.22
N LYS A 207 -0.30 -4.77 -11.60
CA LYS A 207 0.34 -3.77 -10.75
C LYS A 207 1.09 -4.41 -9.58
N ARG A 208 0.55 -5.43 -8.91
CA ARG A 208 1.20 -6.03 -7.73
C ARG A 208 2.36 -6.93 -8.14
N ARG A 209 2.23 -7.69 -9.23
CA ARG A 209 3.36 -8.42 -9.81
C ARG A 209 4.53 -7.48 -10.11
N TYR A 210 4.26 -6.35 -10.75
CA TYR A 210 5.28 -5.33 -11.00
C TYR A 210 5.89 -4.78 -9.71
N MET A 211 5.06 -4.34 -8.74
CA MET A 211 5.54 -3.82 -7.45
C MET A 211 6.43 -4.84 -6.71
N MET A 212 6.09 -6.13 -6.75
CA MET A 212 6.89 -7.17 -6.11
C MET A 212 8.23 -7.39 -6.83
N HIS A 213 8.20 -7.66 -8.14
CA HIS A 213 9.39 -8.10 -8.88
C HIS A 213 10.30 -6.95 -9.32
N SER A 214 9.76 -5.77 -9.58
CA SER A 214 10.52 -4.61 -10.06
C SER A 214 10.87 -3.62 -8.95
N GLU A 215 10.03 -3.51 -7.91
CA GLU A 215 10.23 -2.54 -6.81
C GLU A 215 10.56 -3.20 -5.47
N GLY A 216 10.54 -4.54 -5.38
CA GLY A 216 10.83 -5.28 -4.14
C GLY A 216 9.79 -5.06 -3.04
N ILE A 217 8.59 -4.60 -3.38
CA ILE A 217 7.56 -4.24 -2.41
C ILE A 217 6.95 -5.50 -1.79
N LYS A 218 6.95 -5.52 -0.46
CA LYS A 218 6.22 -6.49 0.35
C LYS A 218 4.81 -5.97 0.66
N PHE A 219 3.83 -6.86 0.77
CA PHE A 219 2.43 -6.48 0.96
C PHE A 219 1.97 -6.68 2.40
N GLN A 220 1.36 -5.64 2.97
CA GLN A 220 0.63 -5.78 4.23
C GLN A 220 -0.62 -6.65 4.03
N PHE A 221 -0.89 -7.54 4.96
CA PHE A 221 -2.03 -8.47 4.90
C PHE A 221 -3.37 -7.75 4.77
N VAL A 222 -3.57 -6.66 5.52
CA VAL A 222 -4.79 -5.83 5.44
C VAL A 222 -5.02 -5.22 4.05
N ARG A 223 -3.94 -4.84 3.34
CA ARG A 223 -4.06 -4.30 1.98
C ARG A 223 -4.46 -5.41 0.99
N LEU A 224 -3.94 -6.62 1.18
CA LEU A 224 -4.29 -7.78 0.37
C LEU A 224 -5.77 -8.15 0.53
N LEU A 225 -6.30 -8.15 1.76
CA LEU A 225 -7.73 -8.38 2.04
C LEU A 225 -8.62 -7.40 1.25
N ASN A 226 -8.29 -6.11 1.25
CA ASN A 226 -9.07 -5.11 0.54
C ASN A 226 -9.00 -5.27 -0.99
N ILE A 227 -7.83 -5.59 -1.54
CA ILE A 227 -7.65 -5.75 -3.00
C ILE A 227 -8.31 -7.04 -3.51
N ALA A 228 -8.32 -8.09 -2.69
CA ALA A 228 -8.85 -9.39 -3.05
C ALA A 228 -10.33 -9.57 -2.68
N LYS A 229 -10.94 -8.58 -2.01
CA LYS A 229 -12.32 -8.62 -1.48
C LYS A 229 -13.35 -9.16 -2.47
N TYR A 230 -13.29 -8.73 -3.72
CA TYR A 230 -14.29 -9.09 -4.75
C TYR A 230 -13.90 -10.29 -5.62
N ARG A 231 -12.83 -11.01 -5.26
CA ARG A 231 -12.44 -12.23 -5.97
C ARG A 231 -13.39 -13.38 -5.62
N ALA A 232 -13.39 -14.45 -6.39
CA ALA A 232 -14.25 -15.62 -6.22
C ALA A 232 -13.46 -16.77 -5.59
N CYS A 233 -14.04 -17.41 -4.59
CA CYS A 233 -13.54 -18.63 -3.97
C CYS A 233 -14.73 -19.55 -3.67
N THR A 234 -14.54 -20.86 -3.86
CA THR A 234 -15.57 -21.87 -3.54
C THR A 234 -15.64 -22.12 -2.05
N ARG A 235 -14.48 -22.10 -1.36
CA ARG A 235 -14.40 -22.30 0.09
C ARG A 235 -14.15 -20.97 0.78
N PRO A 236 -14.90 -20.62 1.83
CA PRO A 236 -14.75 -19.34 2.51
C PRO A 236 -13.33 -19.12 3.08
N PHE A 237 -12.68 -20.18 3.58
CA PHE A 237 -11.30 -20.15 4.10
C PHE A 237 -10.28 -19.55 3.11
N ASP A 238 -10.47 -19.81 1.82
CA ASP A 238 -9.55 -19.36 0.78
C ASP A 238 -9.55 -17.84 0.61
N ARG A 239 -10.55 -17.13 1.18
CA ARG A 239 -10.52 -15.67 1.32
C ARG A 239 -9.30 -15.16 2.08
N ILE A 240 -8.74 -16.00 2.94
CA ILE A 240 -7.58 -15.69 3.77
C ILE A 240 -6.38 -16.50 3.30
N PHE A 241 -6.51 -17.82 3.17
CA PHE A 241 -5.38 -18.70 2.90
C PHE A 241 -4.70 -18.43 1.56
N ALA A 242 -5.46 -18.00 0.55
CA ALA A 242 -4.91 -17.60 -0.74
C ALA A 242 -4.04 -16.33 -0.70
N LEU A 243 -4.00 -15.59 0.42
CA LEU A 243 -3.21 -14.37 0.56
C LEU A 243 -1.95 -14.56 1.40
N LEU A 244 -1.84 -15.66 2.16
CA LEU A 244 -0.76 -15.86 3.13
C LEU A 244 0.61 -15.83 2.47
N GLY A 245 0.74 -16.49 1.31
CA GLY A 245 2.00 -16.51 0.57
C GLY A 245 2.47 -15.15 0.07
N LEU A 246 1.62 -14.12 0.04
CA LEU A 246 1.97 -12.76 -0.39
C LEU A 246 2.21 -11.78 0.77
N ALA A 247 1.64 -12.05 1.93
CA ALA A 247 1.68 -11.14 3.07
C ALA A 247 3.05 -11.13 3.74
N MET A 248 3.37 -10.03 4.43
CA MET A 248 4.53 -9.97 5.32
C MET A 248 4.38 -10.99 6.45
N PRO A 249 5.44 -11.78 6.79
CA PRO A 249 5.36 -12.78 7.86
C PRO A 249 4.90 -12.22 9.21
N ASP A 250 5.31 -10.99 9.55
CA ASP A 250 4.96 -10.35 10.82
C ASP A 250 3.45 -10.10 10.98
N ASP A 251 2.73 -9.89 9.87
CA ASP A 251 1.29 -9.67 9.83
C ASP A 251 0.50 -10.97 10.07
N LEU A 252 1.15 -12.13 9.90
CA LEU A 252 0.52 -13.45 9.97
C LEU A 252 0.79 -14.19 11.29
N ARG A 253 1.47 -13.55 12.25
CA ARG A 253 1.90 -14.19 13.50
C ARG A 253 0.74 -14.86 14.25
N GLY A 254 0.80 -16.19 14.35
CA GLY A 254 -0.19 -17.01 15.04
C GLY A 254 -1.36 -17.47 14.18
N LEU A 255 -1.40 -17.12 12.90
CA LEU A 255 -2.38 -17.66 11.95
C LEU A 255 -1.86 -18.99 11.37
N GLN A 256 -2.65 -20.04 11.53
CA GLN A 256 -2.36 -21.39 11.04
C GLN A 256 -3.37 -21.76 9.93
N VAL A 257 -2.91 -22.50 8.93
CA VAL A 257 -3.78 -23.06 7.90
C VAL A 257 -4.40 -24.34 8.45
N ASP A 258 -5.71 -24.32 8.67
CA ASP A 258 -6.47 -25.50 9.05
C ASP A 258 -7.90 -25.34 8.52
N TYR A 259 -8.32 -26.30 7.71
CA TYR A 259 -9.63 -26.31 7.05
C TYR A 259 -10.71 -27.00 7.88
N ASN A 260 -10.33 -27.67 8.98
CA ASN A 260 -11.24 -28.33 9.90
C ASN A 260 -11.72 -27.39 11.02
N MET A 261 -11.05 -26.25 11.23
CA MET A 261 -11.51 -25.26 12.22
C MET A 261 -12.85 -24.63 11.81
N PRO A 262 -13.72 -24.24 12.76
CA PRO A 262 -14.88 -23.41 12.43
C PRO A 262 -14.47 -22.08 11.77
N THR A 263 -15.23 -21.62 10.76
CA THR A 263 -14.99 -20.32 10.11
C THR A 263 -15.04 -19.14 11.10
N GLN A 264 -15.84 -19.26 12.17
CA GLN A 264 -15.87 -18.29 13.25
C GLN A 264 -14.52 -18.20 13.99
N THR A 265 -13.83 -19.33 14.18
CA THR A 265 -12.49 -19.37 14.79
C THR A 265 -11.48 -18.66 13.88
N LEU A 266 -11.50 -18.97 12.58
CA LEU A 266 -10.66 -18.29 11.60
C LEU A 266 -10.91 -16.77 11.57
N TYR A 267 -12.18 -16.37 11.59
CA TYR A 267 -12.58 -14.97 11.68
C TYR A 267 -11.98 -14.30 12.91
N ARG A 268 -12.15 -14.87 14.12
CA ARG A 268 -11.58 -14.32 15.36
C ARG A 268 -10.06 -14.20 15.29
N ASN A 269 -9.38 -15.20 14.73
CA ASN A 269 -7.93 -15.18 14.58
C ASN A 269 -7.49 -14.02 13.67
N VAL A 270 -8.17 -13.80 12.55
CA VAL A 270 -7.86 -12.68 11.66
C VAL A 270 -8.26 -11.34 12.25
N VAL A 271 -9.38 -11.23 12.96
CA VAL A 271 -9.77 -9.98 13.62
C VAL A 271 -8.73 -9.55 14.66
N ARG A 272 -8.19 -10.48 15.45
CA ARG A 272 -7.08 -10.19 16.38
C ARG A 272 -5.82 -9.68 15.68
N LEU A 273 -5.55 -10.14 14.45
CA LEU A 273 -4.46 -9.58 13.64
C LEU A 273 -4.79 -8.16 13.17
N LEU A 274 -6.03 -7.92 12.74
CA LEU A 274 -6.49 -6.60 12.30
C LEU A 274 -6.50 -5.57 13.44
N GLU A 275 -6.82 -5.97 14.68
CA GLU A 275 -6.74 -5.10 15.86
C GLU A 275 -5.36 -4.47 16.05
N ARG A 276 -4.29 -5.18 15.68
CA ARG A 276 -2.90 -4.69 15.82
C ARG A 276 -2.52 -3.64 14.77
N VAL A 277 -3.17 -3.67 13.60
CA VAL A 277 -2.74 -2.89 12.42
C VAL A 277 -3.75 -1.85 11.97
N VAL A 278 -5.03 -2.02 12.29
CA VAL A 278 -6.11 -1.10 11.90
C VAL A 278 -6.44 -0.15 13.05
N LYS A 279 -5.89 1.06 12.98
CA LYS A 279 -6.05 2.10 14.03
C LYS A 279 -7.36 2.88 13.95
N SER A 280 -8.04 2.84 12.82
CA SER A 280 -9.32 3.54 12.62
C SER A 280 -10.49 2.63 12.95
N GLU A 281 -11.31 3.01 13.93
CA GLU A 281 -12.52 2.26 14.30
C GLU A 281 -13.45 2.04 13.10
N LYS A 282 -13.68 3.08 12.29
CA LYS A 282 -14.50 2.98 11.07
C LYS A 282 -13.91 2.01 10.04
N ALA A 283 -12.59 2.03 9.86
CA ALA A 283 -11.92 1.09 8.95
C ALA A 283 -11.96 -0.34 9.49
N TRP A 284 -11.80 -0.50 10.80
CA TRP A 284 -11.87 -1.78 11.49
C TRP A 284 -13.26 -2.38 11.34
N VAL A 285 -14.32 -1.64 11.69
CA VAL A 285 -15.72 -2.09 11.57
C VAL A 285 -16.03 -2.50 10.13
N ARG A 286 -15.61 -1.71 9.14
CA ARG A 286 -15.82 -2.05 7.73
C ARG A 286 -15.08 -3.32 7.33
N LEU A 287 -13.80 -3.46 7.70
CA LEU A 287 -12.98 -4.61 7.34
C LEU A 287 -13.46 -5.89 8.02
N THR A 288 -13.86 -5.82 9.28
CA THR A 288 -14.37 -6.99 10.01
C THR A 288 -15.75 -7.40 9.51
N GLN A 289 -16.61 -6.45 9.15
CA GLN A 289 -17.88 -6.76 8.47
C GLN A 289 -17.65 -7.42 7.11
N ASP A 290 -16.78 -6.84 6.27
CA ASP A 290 -16.45 -7.38 4.96
C ASP A 290 -15.86 -8.79 5.06
N LEU A 291 -15.02 -9.04 6.08
CA LEU A 291 -14.43 -10.34 6.35
C LEU A 291 -15.47 -11.36 6.83
N ALA A 292 -16.39 -10.96 7.72
CA ALA A 292 -17.44 -11.83 8.22
C ALA A 292 -18.39 -12.27 7.10
N GLU A 293 -18.74 -11.35 6.20
CA GLU A 293 -19.53 -11.65 5.00
C GLU A 293 -18.76 -12.60 4.07
N ALA A 294 -17.47 -12.38 3.86
CA ALA A 294 -16.64 -13.25 3.03
C ALA A 294 -16.44 -14.67 3.60
N LEU A 295 -16.59 -14.82 4.92
CA LEU A 295 -16.52 -16.09 5.65
C LEU A 295 -17.89 -16.76 5.87
N ASP A 296 -18.95 -16.23 5.24
CA ASP A 296 -20.34 -16.71 5.33
C ASP A 296 -20.89 -16.82 6.77
N LEU A 297 -20.44 -15.94 7.67
CA LEU A 297 -20.87 -15.94 9.07
C LEU A 297 -22.26 -15.33 9.26
N GLN A 298 -23.10 -15.95 10.07
CA GLN A 298 -24.40 -15.42 10.48
C GLN A 298 -24.24 -14.24 11.46
N PRO A 299 -25.18 -13.28 11.50
CA PRO A 299 -25.08 -12.12 12.40
C PRO A 299 -24.84 -12.45 13.88
N SER A 300 -25.40 -13.55 14.39
CA SER A 300 -25.16 -14.04 15.77
C SER A 300 -23.72 -14.50 16.01
N GLU A 301 -23.01 -14.92 14.97
CA GLU A 301 -21.63 -15.40 15.01
C GLU A 301 -20.61 -14.26 14.89
N ARG A 302 -21.08 -13.08 14.46
CA ARG A 302 -20.29 -11.85 14.25
C ARG A 302 -20.07 -11.02 15.51
N ALA A 303 -20.70 -11.39 16.63
CA ALA A 303 -20.69 -10.64 17.87
C ALA A 303 -19.26 -10.48 18.42
N LEU A 304 -18.62 -9.40 17.99
CA LEU A 304 -17.41 -8.86 18.54
C LEU A 304 -17.74 -7.43 18.94
N THR A 305 -17.52 -7.10 20.20
CA THR A 305 -17.42 -5.71 20.61
C THR A 305 -16.28 -5.10 19.80
N PRO A 306 -16.45 -3.93 19.15
CA PRO A 306 -15.30 -3.14 18.72
C PRO A 306 -14.34 -3.05 19.92
N PRO A 307 -13.01 -3.07 19.71
CA PRO A 307 -12.11 -2.81 20.83
C PRO A 307 -12.60 -1.52 21.49
N SER A 308 -13.07 -1.61 22.74
CA SER A 308 -13.40 -0.39 23.45
C SER A 308 -12.12 0.43 23.43
N LEU A 309 -12.22 1.68 22.99
CA LEU A 309 -11.09 2.60 23.01
C LEU A 309 -10.48 2.71 24.43
N GLU A 310 -11.19 2.20 25.45
CA GLU A 310 -10.73 2.03 26.84
C GLU A 310 -9.99 0.70 27.14
N MET A 311 -10.24 -0.43 26.44
CA MET A 311 -9.52 -1.71 26.70
C MET A 311 -8.34 -1.98 25.77
N ALA A 312 -8.19 -1.25 24.66
CA ALA A 312 -6.95 -1.31 23.88
C ALA A 312 -5.74 -0.75 24.67
N PHE A 313 -5.98 -0.07 25.80
CA PHE A 313 -4.94 0.44 26.71
C PHE A 313 -4.52 -0.52 27.82
N THR A 314 -5.15 -1.69 27.98
CA THR A 314 -4.87 -2.58 29.14
C THR A 314 -4.25 -3.93 28.80
N TYR A 315 -4.08 -4.31 27.52
CA TYR A 315 -3.47 -5.60 27.14
C TYR A 315 -2.23 -5.51 26.21
N GLU A 316 -1.49 -4.40 26.23
CA GLU A 316 -0.08 -4.31 25.77
C GLU A 316 0.83 -3.68 26.85
N ARG A 317 0.57 -3.99 28.12
CA ARG A 317 1.67 -4.19 29.10
C ARG A 317 1.87 -5.69 29.28
N GLY A 318 2.27 -6.32 28.18
CA GLY A 318 2.64 -7.73 28.08
C GLY A 318 3.95 -7.81 27.31
N GLU A 319 5.02 -7.71 28.08
CA GLU A 319 6.44 -7.81 27.75
C GLU A 319 6.76 -8.76 26.59
N GLN A 320 7.10 -8.24 25.40
CA GLN A 320 8.17 -8.77 24.53
C GLN A 320 8.37 -8.01 23.19
N GLY A 321 7.41 -7.20 22.71
CA GLY A 321 7.56 -6.42 21.46
C GLY A 321 7.94 -4.94 21.63
N VAL A 322 7.55 -4.33 22.75
CA VAL A 322 7.85 -2.93 23.09
C VAL A 322 9.32 -2.77 23.52
N GLY A 323 9.92 -3.83 24.07
CA GLY A 323 11.27 -3.80 24.63
C GLY A 323 12.37 -3.43 23.63
N MET A 324 12.25 -3.77 22.34
CA MET A 324 13.29 -3.41 21.36
C MET A 324 13.15 -1.98 20.81
N ALA A 325 11.93 -1.49 20.54
CA ALA A 325 11.71 -0.13 20.03
C ALA A 325 11.84 0.95 21.12
N GLU A 326 11.41 0.68 22.37
CA GLU A 326 11.67 1.59 23.49
C GLU A 326 13.14 1.53 23.96
N SER A 327 13.88 0.46 23.65
CA SER A 327 15.34 0.41 23.87
C SER A 327 16.17 1.00 22.74
N ALA A 328 15.56 1.26 21.57
CA ALA A 328 16.25 1.79 20.42
C ALA A 328 16.59 3.26 20.70
N LYS A 329 17.90 3.54 20.78
CA LYS A 329 18.38 4.91 20.87
C LYS A 329 18.09 5.63 19.56
N SER A 330 17.58 6.85 19.64
CA SER A 330 17.53 7.72 18.45
C SER A 330 18.94 7.93 17.87
N PHE A 331 19.03 8.32 16.61
CA PHE A 331 20.32 8.73 16.03
C PHE A 331 21.01 9.78 16.90
N ARG A 332 20.27 10.82 17.35
CA ARG A 332 20.77 11.84 18.28
C ARG A 332 21.30 11.24 19.59
N GLN A 333 20.54 10.33 20.23
CA GLN A 333 21.00 9.65 21.45
C GLN A 333 22.23 8.76 21.21
N THR A 334 22.31 8.13 20.04
CA THR A 334 23.42 7.26 19.64
C THR A 334 24.71 8.05 19.45
N VAL A 335 24.64 9.28 18.90
CA VAL A 335 25.79 10.18 18.75
C VAL A 335 26.00 11.10 19.97
N GLY A 336 25.25 10.91 21.07
CA GLY A 336 25.43 11.63 22.32
C GLY A 336 24.85 13.05 22.35
N VAL A 337 23.91 13.38 21.47
CA VAL A 337 23.19 14.66 21.45
C VAL A 337 21.96 14.56 22.37
N PRO A 338 21.91 15.30 23.51
CA PRO A 338 20.77 15.26 24.42
C PRO A 338 19.55 16.00 23.85
N PRO A 339 18.32 15.70 24.35
CA PRO A 339 17.16 16.53 24.10
C PRO A 339 17.39 17.98 24.55
N SER A 340 16.89 18.93 23.76
CA SER A 340 17.04 20.36 23.99
C SER A 340 15.80 20.94 24.66
N THR A 341 15.97 21.98 25.48
CA THR A 341 14.86 22.81 25.98
C THR A 341 14.79 24.11 25.17
N ALA A 342 13.68 24.85 25.30
CA ALA A 342 13.55 26.19 24.73
C ALA A 342 12.88 27.13 25.71
N SER A 343 13.20 28.41 25.60
CA SER A 343 12.58 29.51 26.33
C SER A 343 12.47 30.74 25.43
N THR A 344 11.56 31.66 25.76
CA THR A 344 11.54 33.01 25.12
C THR A 344 12.89 33.74 25.27
N SER A 345 13.58 33.37 26.35
CA SER A 345 14.97 33.55 26.72
C SER A 345 16.06 33.40 25.66
N ASP A 346 15.98 32.35 24.84
CA ASP A 346 17.13 31.79 24.13
C ASP A 346 16.81 31.28 22.72
N SER A 347 15.55 31.41 22.31
CA SER A 347 15.05 30.90 21.04
C SER A 347 14.27 31.95 20.24
N THR A 348 14.04 31.65 18.96
CA THR A 348 13.18 32.43 18.06
C THR A 348 11.96 31.59 17.69
N LEU A 349 10.76 32.17 17.82
CA LEU A 349 9.52 31.52 17.38
C LEU A 349 9.35 31.72 15.86
N VAL A 350 9.13 30.62 15.14
CA VAL A 350 8.86 30.62 13.70
C VAL A 350 7.52 29.95 13.45
N ILE A 351 6.51 30.74 13.08
CA ILE A 351 5.14 30.26 12.81
C ILE A 351 5.01 30.01 11.31
N ILE A 352 4.85 28.75 10.90
CA ILE A 352 4.90 28.35 9.49
C ILE A 352 3.50 28.17 8.92
N ASP A 353 3.18 28.96 7.90
CA ASP A 353 1.99 28.86 7.05
C ASP A 353 0.67 28.80 7.83
N ALA A 354 0.54 29.57 8.91
CA ALA A 354 -0.67 29.62 9.71
C ALA A 354 -1.77 30.44 9.01
N GLN A 355 -2.25 29.94 7.87
CA GLN A 355 -3.18 30.58 6.93
C GLN A 355 -4.52 29.86 6.85
N ASN A 356 -5.58 30.61 6.55
CA ASN A 356 -6.96 30.13 6.50
C ASN A 356 -7.21 28.94 5.56
N GLU A 357 -6.37 28.72 4.55
CA GLU A 357 -6.36 27.51 3.73
C GLU A 357 -6.41 26.23 4.58
N TYR A 358 -5.69 26.19 5.71
CA TYR A 358 -5.66 25.04 6.61
C TYR A 358 -6.84 24.93 7.58
N ALA A 359 -7.69 25.95 7.66
CA ALA A 359 -8.88 25.95 8.50
C ALA A 359 -10.18 25.74 7.71
N ILE A 360 -10.27 26.37 6.54
CA ILE A 360 -11.50 26.43 5.74
C ILE A 360 -11.29 26.11 4.25
N GLY A 361 -10.05 25.91 3.80
CA GLY A 361 -9.72 25.60 2.41
C GLY A 361 -9.71 24.10 2.08
N LEU A 362 -9.14 23.77 0.92
CA LEU A 362 -9.01 22.39 0.43
C LEU A 362 -7.98 21.59 1.23
N LEU A 363 -7.06 22.27 1.92
CA LEU A 363 -6.03 21.64 2.74
C LEU A 363 -6.40 21.61 4.23
N LYS A 364 -7.68 21.75 4.59
CA LYS A 364 -8.14 21.74 5.98
C LYS A 364 -7.52 20.61 6.82
N THR A 365 -6.99 20.97 7.98
CA THR A 365 -6.36 20.06 8.95
C THR A 365 -7.34 19.58 10.02
N GLU A 366 -7.08 18.42 10.64
CA GLU A 366 -8.03 17.76 11.54
C GLU A 366 -8.07 18.39 12.95
N ASN A 367 -6.92 18.76 13.52
CA ASN A 367 -6.79 19.32 14.87
C ASN A 367 -6.62 20.84 14.86
N ILE A 368 -7.32 21.52 13.96
CA ILE A 368 -7.08 22.94 13.69
C ILE A 368 -7.37 23.83 14.89
N GLU A 369 -8.43 23.56 15.67
CA GLU A 369 -8.83 24.40 16.81
C GLU A 369 -7.79 24.38 17.93
N SER A 370 -7.32 23.18 18.33
CA SER A 370 -6.33 23.03 19.40
C SER A 370 -4.96 23.56 18.98
N THR A 371 -4.53 23.29 17.73
CA THR A 371 -3.25 23.79 17.23
C THR A 371 -3.24 25.30 17.07
N ARG A 372 -4.35 25.92 16.65
CA ARG A 372 -4.50 27.40 16.63
C ARG A 372 -4.39 27.99 18.03
N ALA A 373 -5.08 27.41 19.01
CA ALA A 373 -5.01 27.86 20.40
C ALA A 373 -3.60 27.75 21.00
N ALA A 374 -2.88 26.66 20.73
CA ALA A 374 -1.49 26.47 21.16
C ALA A 374 -0.55 27.49 20.49
N ASN A 375 -0.69 27.72 19.18
CA ASN A 375 0.06 28.74 18.46
C ASN A 375 -0.20 30.15 19.01
N ALA A 376 -1.45 30.50 19.29
CA ALA A 376 -1.80 31.82 19.81
C ALA A 376 -1.22 32.03 21.22
N THR A 377 -1.28 31.00 22.06
CA THR A 377 -0.69 31.01 23.40
C THR A 377 0.83 31.19 23.35
N LEU A 378 1.52 30.50 22.45
CA LEU A 378 2.97 30.66 22.25
C LEU A 378 3.31 32.04 21.70
N LEU A 379 2.57 32.53 20.71
CA LEU A 379 2.78 33.84 20.12
C LEU A 379 2.69 34.94 21.19
N GLU A 380 1.64 34.92 22.02
CA GLU A 380 1.51 35.89 23.12
C GLU A 380 2.59 35.73 24.19
N LYS A 381 3.04 34.49 24.48
CA LYS A 381 4.18 34.27 25.38
C LYS A 381 5.47 34.93 24.85
N TYR A 382 5.79 34.77 23.57
CA TYR A 382 6.96 35.42 22.96
C TYR A 382 6.81 36.94 22.90
N ARG A 383 5.62 37.44 22.59
CA ARG A 383 5.31 38.88 22.59
C ARG A 383 5.50 39.49 23.98
N ALA A 384 4.99 38.85 25.03
CA ALA A 384 5.13 39.31 26.41
C ALA A 384 6.60 39.40 26.86
N ALA A 385 7.46 38.53 26.33
CA ALA A 385 8.89 38.52 26.59
C ALA A 385 9.70 39.46 25.68
N ASN A 386 9.06 40.16 24.73
CA ASN A 386 9.72 40.88 23.64
C ASN A 386 10.75 40.00 22.89
N ALA A 387 10.44 38.72 22.74
CA ALA A 387 11.32 37.74 22.09
C ALA A 387 11.14 37.75 20.56
N PRO A 388 12.16 37.33 19.79
CA PRO A 388 12.09 37.32 18.33
C PRO A 388 11.01 36.37 17.80
N ILE A 389 10.20 36.88 16.86
CA ILE A 389 9.12 36.14 16.19
C ILE A 389 9.26 36.33 14.68
N VAL A 390 9.11 35.24 13.93
CA VAL A 390 9.06 35.22 12.47
C VAL A 390 7.80 34.50 12.00
N HIS A 391 6.98 35.18 11.23
CA HIS A 391 5.83 34.60 10.54
C HIS A 391 6.25 34.19 9.14
N VAL A 392 5.94 32.96 8.74
CA VAL A 392 6.19 32.47 7.39
C VAL A 392 4.86 32.26 6.69
N VAL A 393 4.74 32.80 5.48
CA VAL A 393 3.51 32.82 4.70
C VAL A 393 3.76 32.15 3.36
N HIS A 394 2.98 31.13 3.02
CA HIS A 394 3.04 30.49 1.71
C HIS A 394 2.30 31.33 0.68
N LYS A 395 2.95 31.58 -0.45
CA LYS A 395 2.37 32.27 -1.60
C LYS A 395 2.41 31.37 -2.81
N THR A 396 1.25 31.18 -3.42
CA THR A 396 1.11 30.49 -4.71
C THR A 396 1.01 31.49 -5.86
N PRO A 397 1.24 31.05 -7.11
CA PRO A 397 0.94 31.87 -8.29
C PRO A 397 -0.53 32.25 -8.39
N ASP A 398 -0.83 33.32 -9.13
CA ASP A 398 -2.21 33.72 -9.41
C ASP A 398 -2.99 32.59 -10.09
N GLY A 399 -4.24 32.41 -9.65
CA GLY A 399 -5.12 31.34 -10.14
C GLY A 399 -4.91 29.95 -9.51
N ALA A 400 -3.97 29.80 -8.58
CA ALA A 400 -3.84 28.56 -7.81
C ALA A 400 -5.10 28.28 -6.96
N PRO A 401 -5.53 27.01 -6.82
CA PRO A 401 -6.78 26.66 -6.13
C PRO A 401 -6.63 26.56 -4.60
N VAL A 402 -5.41 26.69 -4.07
CA VAL A 402 -5.07 26.64 -2.65
C VAL A 402 -4.21 27.85 -2.32
N PHE A 403 -4.35 28.41 -1.13
CA PHE A 403 -3.72 29.69 -0.78
C PHE A 403 -4.03 30.79 -1.82
N THR A 404 -5.25 30.76 -2.36
CA THR A 404 -5.65 31.56 -3.53
C THR A 404 -5.37 33.05 -3.29
N PRO A 405 -4.45 33.68 -4.06
CA PRO A 405 -4.07 35.07 -3.85
C PRO A 405 -5.26 36.03 -3.91
N GLY A 406 -5.27 37.02 -3.02
CA GLY A 406 -6.36 38.02 -2.95
C GLY A 406 -7.65 37.53 -2.28
N THR A 407 -7.65 36.33 -1.69
CA THR A 407 -8.79 35.78 -0.94
C THR A 407 -8.45 35.58 0.53
N THR A 408 -9.46 35.35 1.36
CA THR A 408 -9.25 35.04 2.78
C THR A 408 -8.43 33.76 2.99
N LEU A 409 -8.42 32.81 2.04
CA LEU A 409 -7.64 31.56 2.13
C LEU A 409 -6.13 31.80 2.25
N ALA A 410 -5.63 32.85 1.60
CA ALA A 410 -4.23 33.23 1.65
C ALA A 410 -3.86 34.06 2.89
N ALA A 411 -4.85 34.58 3.63
CA ALA A 411 -4.59 35.35 4.84
C ALA A 411 -4.23 34.43 6.01
N GLU A 412 -3.34 34.91 6.87
CA GLU A 412 -3.01 34.31 8.16
C GLU A 412 -4.23 34.26 9.07
N PHE A 413 -4.25 33.32 10.03
CA PHE A 413 -5.31 33.27 11.03
C PHE A 413 -5.38 34.59 11.81
N ASP A 414 -6.60 35.08 12.05
CA ASP A 414 -6.83 36.40 12.67
C ASP A 414 -6.08 36.56 14.01
N GLU A 415 -6.05 35.52 14.84
CA GLU A 415 -5.36 35.53 16.14
C GLU A 415 -3.83 35.39 16.05
N LEU A 416 -3.28 35.09 14.86
CA LEU A 416 -1.84 34.95 14.60
C LEU A 416 -1.29 36.02 13.66
N GLN A 417 -2.08 37.04 13.33
CA GLN A 417 -1.63 38.13 12.45
C GLN A 417 -0.35 38.80 13.00
N PRO A 418 0.64 39.08 12.13
CA PRO A 418 1.89 39.73 12.53
C PRO A 418 1.65 41.17 12.99
N ARG A 419 2.42 41.61 13.99
CA ARG A 419 2.52 43.04 14.36
C ARG A 419 3.60 43.71 13.51
N ASP A 420 3.55 45.05 13.36
CA ASP A 420 4.54 45.82 12.58
C ASP A 420 5.99 45.61 13.02
N SER A 421 6.21 45.22 14.29
CA SER A 421 7.53 44.91 14.84
C SER A 421 8.03 43.48 14.56
N GLU A 422 7.19 42.61 14.00
CA GLU A 422 7.48 41.18 13.78
C GLU A 422 7.91 40.94 12.34
N SER A 423 8.82 39.98 12.12
CA SER A 423 9.30 39.68 10.77
C SER A 423 8.32 38.79 10.02
N VAL A 424 8.06 39.09 8.75
CA VAL A 424 7.27 38.24 7.85
C VAL A 424 8.14 37.75 6.70
N VAL A 425 8.12 36.44 6.44
CA VAL A 425 8.83 35.79 5.35
C VAL A 425 7.82 35.16 4.40
N VAL A 426 7.83 35.56 3.14
CA VAL A 426 7.01 34.94 2.10
C VAL A 426 7.80 33.84 1.40
N LYS A 427 7.21 32.66 1.24
CA LYS A 427 7.84 31.52 0.54
C LYS A 427 6.95 30.93 -0.54
N GLN A 428 7.60 30.35 -1.55
CA GLN A 428 6.93 29.59 -2.62
C GLN A 428 7.30 28.09 -2.61
N ALA A 429 8.27 27.70 -1.78
CA ALA A 429 8.68 26.32 -1.59
C ALA A 429 8.14 25.75 -0.26
N PRO A 430 8.14 24.41 -0.07
CA PRO A 430 7.85 23.80 1.21
C PRO A 430 8.75 24.29 2.34
N GLY A 431 10.07 24.25 2.14
CA GLY A 431 11.06 24.67 3.13
C GLY A 431 11.21 26.18 3.23
N SER A 432 11.13 26.71 4.44
CA SER A 432 11.08 28.16 4.68
C SER A 432 12.40 28.88 4.48
N PHE A 433 13.52 28.18 4.28
CA PHE A 433 14.81 28.78 3.91
C PHE A 433 15.01 28.92 2.40
N THR A 434 14.26 28.16 1.59
CA THR A 434 14.54 28.06 0.16
C THR A 434 14.04 29.29 -0.58
N GLY A 435 14.97 30.10 -1.09
CA GLY A 435 14.64 31.31 -1.83
C GLY A 435 14.02 32.41 -0.96
N THR A 436 14.33 32.43 0.35
CA THR A 436 13.82 33.42 1.29
C THR A 436 14.95 34.04 2.12
N GLN A 437 14.61 35.11 2.85
CA GLN A 437 15.48 35.79 3.81
C GLN A 437 15.44 35.20 5.23
N LEU A 438 14.86 34.01 5.44
CA LEU A 438 14.68 33.43 6.78
C LEU A 438 16.02 33.23 7.50
N GLN A 439 17.05 32.74 6.81
CA GLN A 439 18.38 32.54 7.40
C GLN A 439 18.96 33.86 7.94
N GLU A 440 18.96 34.92 7.13
CA GLU A 440 19.50 36.23 7.53
C GLU A 440 18.73 36.83 8.72
N ILE A 441 17.41 36.64 8.77
CA ILE A 441 16.58 37.09 9.89
C ILE A 441 16.96 36.33 11.16
N LEU A 442 17.03 35.00 11.10
CA LEU A 442 17.37 34.16 12.25
C LEU A 442 18.80 34.42 12.75
N GLU A 443 19.76 34.68 11.86
CA GLU A 443 21.12 35.04 12.25
C GLU A 443 21.18 36.38 13.01
N LYS A 444 20.37 37.37 12.60
CA LYS A 444 20.28 38.68 13.26
C LYS A 444 19.70 38.61 14.66
N THR A 445 18.90 37.59 15.00
CA THR A 445 18.39 37.42 16.36
C THR A 445 19.48 37.01 17.36
N GLY A 446 20.61 36.48 16.87
CA GLY A 446 21.67 35.92 17.69
C GLY A 446 21.28 34.62 18.41
N ARG A 447 20.06 34.11 18.20
CA ARG A 447 19.57 32.89 18.85
C ARG A 447 20.07 31.66 18.09
N LYS A 448 20.43 30.61 18.83
CA LYS A 448 20.85 29.32 18.26
C LYS A 448 19.70 28.30 18.21
N LYS A 449 18.59 28.60 18.88
CA LYS A 449 17.41 27.74 18.95
C LYS A 449 16.27 28.32 18.12
N VAL A 450 15.57 27.46 17.38
CA VAL A 450 14.34 27.80 16.66
C VAL A 450 13.20 26.94 17.15
N VAL A 451 12.09 27.58 17.52
CA VAL A 451 10.84 26.92 17.84
C VAL A 451 9.96 26.97 16.59
N LEU A 452 9.76 25.83 15.94
CA LEU A 452 9.00 25.75 14.69
C LEU A 452 7.58 25.27 14.97
N THR A 453 6.58 26.05 14.56
CA THR A 453 5.15 25.73 14.73
C THR A 453 4.41 25.88 13.40
N GLY A 454 3.13 25.50 13.35
CA GLY A 454 2.26 25.70 12.19
C GLY A 454 2.07 24.45 11.33
N TYR A 455 2.02 24.62 10.00
CA TYR A 455 1.44 23.62 9.10
C TYR A 455 2.21 23.47 7.78
N MET A 456 2.20 22.31 7.12
CA MET A 456 1.81 20.99 7.64
C MET A 456 3.02 20.32 8.30
N ALA A 457 2.78 19.50 9.32
CA ALA A 457 3.80 18.72 10.01
C ALA A 457 4.71 17.94 9.03
N HIS A 458 4.13 17.17 8.10
CA HIS A 458 4.90 16.35 7.16
C HIS A 458 5.57 17.10 6.01
N VAL A 459 5.15 18.33 5.69
CA VAL A 459 5.65 19.08 4.52
C VAL A 459 6.48 20.29 4.97
N CYS A 460 5.84 21.42 5.26
CA CYS A 460 6.54 22.68 5.46
C CYS A 460 7.33 22.70 6.77
N VAL A 461 6.74 22.17 7.85
CA VAL A 461 7.40 22.11 9.16
C VAL A 461 8.58 21.14 9.11
N SER A 462 8.40 19.89 8.66
CA SER A 462 9.48 18.90 8.55
C SER A 462 10.60 19.34 7.60
N THR A 463 10.27 19.91 6.44
CA THR A 463 11.29 20.40 5.49
C THR A 463 12.10 21.54 6.12
N THR A 464 11.43 22.47 6.79
CA THR A 464 12.10 23.60 7.46
C THR A 464 12.95 23.14 8.65
N ALA A 465 12.48 22.16 9.42
CA ALA A 465 13.22 21.56 10.53
C ALA A 465 14.54 20.92 10.05
N ARG A 466 14.49 20.13 8.97
CA ARG A 466 15.68 19.51 8.38
C ARG A 466 16.67 20.57 7.87
N GLN A 467 16.18 21.60 7.18
CA GLN A 467 17.02 22.71 6.72
C GLN A 467 17.63 23.52 7.86
N ALA A 468 16.89 23.77 8.94
CA ALA A 468 17.39 24.47 10.12
C ALA A 468 18.51 23.66 10.80
N ALA A 469 18.31 22.35 10.98
CA ALA A 469 19.30 21.45 11.57
C ALA A 469 20.58 21.37 10.71
N GLU A 470 20.45 21.22 9.38
CA GLU A 470 21.59 21.22 8.44
C GLU A 470 22.40 22.53 8.49
N LYS A 471 21.73 23.65 8.77
CA LYS A 471 22.37 24.96 8.91
C LYS A 471 22.87 25.26 10.33
N GLY A 472 22.70 24.31 11.26
CA GLY A 472 23.26 24.38 12.61
C GLY A 472 22.39 25.05 13.67
N TRP A 473 21.09 25.26 13.42
CA TRP A 473 20.15 25.62 14.49
C TRP A 473 19.75 24.38 15.28
N ASP A 474 19.60 24.57 16.59
CA ASP A 474 18.95 23.61 17.47
C ASP A 474 17.43 23.74 17.29
N VAL A 475 16.80 22.69 16.77
CA VAL A 475 15.40 22.70 16.36
C VAL A 475 14.52 22.16 17.48
N ILE A 476 13.48 22.92 17.84
CA ILE A 476 12.48 22.55 18.82
C ILE A 476 11.10 22.63 18.17
N ILE A 477 10.28 21.59 18.33
CA ILE A 477 8.91 21.56 17.80
C ILE A 477 7.92 21.24 18.94
N PRO A 478 7.04 22.19 19.31
CA PRO A 478 5.93 21.92 20.19
C PRO A 478 4.85 21.14 19.42
N LYS A 479 4.69 19.85 19.74
CA LYS A 479 3.86 18.90 19.00
C LYS A 479 2.36 19.27 18.99
N ASP A 480 1.91 20.01 19.99
CA ASP A 480 0.54 20.51 20.14
C ASP A 480 0.28 21.79 19.33
N ALA A 481 1.32 22.43 18.78
CA ALA A 481 1.22 23.61 17.92
C ALA A 481 1.53 23.32 16.44
N VAL A 482 1.49 22.05 16.04
CA VAL A 482 1.64 21.62 14.64
C VAL A 482 0.49 20.70 14.22
N GLY A 483 0.06 20.82 12.97
CA GLY A 483 -1.09 20.08 12.47
C GLY A 483 -0.89 19.51 11.07
N ASP A 484 -1.78 18.59 10.72
CA ASP A 484 -1.83 17.98 9.41
C ASP A 484 -3.26 17.57 9.02
N ARG A 485 -3.40 17.11 7.78
CA ARG A 485 -4.65 16.58 7.22
C ARG A 485 -4.47 15.12 6.83
N HIS A 486 -5.58 14.43 6.58
CA HIS A 486 -5.54 13.08 6.00
C HIS A 486 -4.89 13.10 4.61
N ILE A 487 -4.06 12.10 4.32
CA ILE A 487 -3.51 11.84 2.98
C ILE A 487 -3.89 10.42 2.52
N PRO A 488 -3.76 10.09 1.22
CA PRO A 488 -4.05 8.73 0.76
C PRO A 488 -3.26 7.66 1.54
N GLY A 489 -3.96 6.91 2.39
CA GLY A 489 -3.41 5.77 3.13
C GLY A 489 -2.85 6.07 4.54
N VAL A 490 -2.89 7.32 5.02
CA VAL A 490 -2.43 7.71 6.37
C VAL A 490 -3.33 8.79 6.93
N ASP A 491 -3.84 8.61 8.16
CA ASP A 491 -4.61 9.66 8.84
C ASP A 491 -3.71 10.77 9.40
N ALA A 492 -4.30 11.94 9.67
CA ALA A 492 -3.56 13.13 10.12
C ALA A 492 -2.76 12.90 11.42
N ALA A 493 -3.31 12.15 12.38
CA ALA A 493 -2.68 11.94 13.67
C ALA A 493 -1.44 11.05 13.55
N GLU A 494 -1.53 9.95 12.79
CA GLU A 494 -0.40 9.10 12.48
C GLU A 494 0.66 9.84 11.66
N LEU A 495 0.23 10.68 10.71
CA LEU A 495 1.13 11.48 9.88
C LEU A 495 1.94 12.49 10.72
N VAL A 496 1.28 13.21 11.65
CA VAL A 496 1.97 14.06 12.63
C VAL A 496 2.93 13.24 13.48
N ARG A 497 2.48 12.11 14.04
CA ARG A 497 3.30 11.26 14.91
C ARG A 497 4.56 10.78 14.21
N VAL A 498 4.46 10.28 12.97
CA VAL A 498 5.61 9.79 12.19
C VAL A 498 6.53 10.94 11.81
N ALA A 499 6.01 12.06 11.29
CA ALA A 499 6.82 13.21 10.91
C ALA A 499 7.63 13.77 12.10
N LEU A 500 7.00 13.88 13.28
CA LEU A 500 7.68 14.33 14.49
C LEU A 500 8.67 13.29 15.02
N SER A 501 8.38 11.99 14.89
CA SER A 501 9.32 10.92 15.27
C SER A 501 10.59 10.94 14.42
N GLU A 502 10.47 11.15 13.10
CA GLU A 502 11.62 11.30 12.21
C GLU A 502 12.47 12.54 12.57
N ILE A 503 11.83 13.64 12.95
CA ILE A 503 12.53 14.84 13.42
C ILE A 503 13.20 14.57 14.77
N ALA A 504 12.51 13.92 15.71
CA ALA A 504 13.05 13.56 17.02
C ALA A 504 14.28 12.65 16.90
N ASP A 505 14.28 11.75 15.91
CA ASP A 505 15.35 10.80 15.71
C ASP A 505 16.68 11.48 15.37
N ALA A 506 16.65 12.44 14.43
CA ALA A 506 17.86 12.96 13.80
C ALA A 506 18.01 14.49 13.77
N PHE A 507 16.92 15.27 13.82
CA PHE A 507 16.95 16.69 13.43
C PHE A 507 16.59 17.68 14.55
N GLY A 508 15.83 17.29 15.56
CA GLY A 508 15.35 18.24 16.57
C GLY A 508 14.72 17.58 17.79
N THR A 509 14.26 18.41 18.72
CA THR A 509 13.59 17.99 19.96
C THR A 509 12.09 18.27 19.88
N ILE A 510 11.28 17.29 20.27
CA ILE A 510 9.82 17.40 20.31
C ILE A 510 9.38 17.58 21.77
N ILE A 511 8.61 18.63 22.03
CA ILE A 511 8.09 19.00 23.37
C ILE A 511 6.61 19.37 23.29
N GLU A 512 5.97 19.68 24.42
CA GLU A 512 4.71 20.42 24.49
C GLU A 512 4.97 21.93 24.53
N SER A 513 4.09 22.74 23.95
CA SER A 513 4.19 24.20 23.97
C SER A 513 4.32 24.78 25.38
N LYS A 514 3.66 24.17 26.37
CA LYS A 514 3.71 24.58 27.78
C LYS A 514 5.08 24.41 28.43
N GLU A 515 5.96 23.58 27.87
CA GLU A 515 7.32 23.34 28.38
C GLU A 515 8.30 24.44 27.98
N ILE A 516 7.92 25.32 27.04
CA ILE A 516 8.71 26.49 26.66
C ILE A 516 8.58 27.54 27.77
N SER A 517 9.68 27.87 28.44
CA SER A 517 9.68 28.81 29.58
C SER A 517 9.67 30.29 29.22
#